data_AF-A0A920UWW6-F1
#
_entry.id   AF-A0A920UWW6-F1
#
_cell.length_a   1.000
_cell.length_b   1.000
_cell.length_c   1.000
_cell.angle_alpha   90.00
_cell.angle_beta   90.00
_cell.angle_gamma   90.00
#
_symmetry.space_group_name_H-M   'P 1'
#
loop_
_entity.id
_entity.type
_entity.pdbx_description
1 polymer ?
#
loop_
_entity_poly.entity_id
_entity_poly.type
_entity_poly.pdbx_seq_one_letter_code
_entity_poly.pdbx_strand_id
1 'polypeptide(L)'
;MLSFNLRLMHSHHRLPTEMPHTISVDHSYPEKQSPNATLAAQDDQFRGRVMVTECSRNSPLSSKARWNAHHVEITICPDILSRLVHESQVSLTDVSPTNAEAKMILWEAFKQALSNPQPKSKQQPTSSVSQPITYLQRTNKMMSSPLIGEIAPDFTCSAVQSDGGIIDDFNLHTRIRDKYALLFFYPLDFTFVCPSELIALNHRMDRFRELDTEVVALSGDSHFTHNAWRNTSLDSGGIGPVSFTMASDLDGTILSNYGLRAPSNASHYETGTAMRGTFVIDKNQVIRHQSINDEPIGRNIDEFLRIIEGLQFFEENGQVCPAGWNQGDPGMINTPSGVADYLKTHAERLLLRLPR
;
A
#
# COMPACT_ATOMS: atom_id res chain seq x y z
N MET A 1 -1.74 -41.89 -25.69
CA MET A 1 -0.93 -40.97 -24.85
C MET A 1 -1.03 -39.59 -25.48
N LEU A 2 -1.75 -38.66 -24.84
CA LEU A 2 -1.74 -37.24 -25.23
C LEU A 2 -0.46 -36.61 -24.68
N SER A 3 0.28 -35.92 -25.55
CA SER A 3 1.40 -35.05 -25.13
C SER A 3 0.88 -33.63 -24.96
N PHE A 4 1.25 -32.99 -23.85
CA PHE A 4 0.89 -31.60 -23.53
C PHE A 4 2.15 -30.73 -23.63
N ASN A 5 2.07 -29.58 -24.31
CA ASN A 5 3.09 -28.53 -24.26
C ASN A 5 2.46 -27.26 -23.71
N LEU A 6 3.09 -26.67 -22.69
CA LEU A 6 2.71 -25.38 -22.11
C LEU A 6 3.71 -24.33 -22.62
N ARG A 7 3.23 -23.26 -23.26
CA ARG A 7 4.09 -22.16 -23.73
C ARG A 7 3.70 -20.86 -23.02
N LEU A 8 4.64 -20.28 -22.27
CA LEU A 8 4.55 -18.90 -21.80
C LEU A 8 5.05 -17.98 -22.92
N MET A 9 4.20 -17.11 -23.44
CA MET A 9 4.58 -16.10 -24.44
C MET A 9 4.91 -14.78 -23.74
N HIS A 10 6.12 -14.26 -23.97
CA HIS A 10 6.43 -12.85 -23.77
C HIS A 10 6.26 -12.11 -25.10
N SER A 11 5.35 -11.14 -25.18
CA SER A 11 5.25 -10.26 -26.34
C SER A 11 6.19 -9.06 -26.17
N HIS A 12 7.19 -8.97 -27.05
CA HIS A 12 7.88 -7.72 -27.31
C HIS A 12 6.96 -6.79 -28.11
N HIS A 13 6.24 -5.90 -27.42
CA HIS A 13 6.03 -4.49 -27.78
C HIS A 13 4.91 -3.85 -26.94
N ARG A 14 5.25 -2.68 -26.35
CA ARG A 14 4.44 -1.62 -25.73
C ARG A 14 3.15 -2.01 -24.96
N LEU A 15 3.19 -1.67 -23.67
CA LEU A 15 2.13 -1.52 -22.64
C LEU A 15 0.76 -0.99 -23.16
N PRO A 16 -0.38 -1.34 -22.51
CA PRO A 16 -0.60 -1.05 -21.08
C PRO A 16 -1.36 -2.09 -20.21
N THR A 17 -1.06 -2.01 -18.89
CA THR A 17 -1.88 -2.28 -17.69
C THR A 17 -2.56 -3.66 -17.51
N GLU A 18 -2.20 -4.32 -16.39
CA GLU A 18 -2.78 -5.53 -15.80
C GLU A 18 -2.85 -6.77 -16.72
N MET A 19 -1.86 -7.66 -16.61
CA MET A 19 -1.92 -8.96 -17.28
C MET A 19 -2.59 -10.00 -16.38
N PRO A 20 -3.75 -10.56 -16.74
CA PRO A 20 -4.24 -11.77 -16.11
C PRO A 20 -3.35 -12.95 -16.51
N HIS A 21 -3.07 -13.84 -15.56
CA HIS A 21 -2.42 -15.13 -15.87
C HIS A 21 -3.29 -15.89 -16.89
N THR A 22 -2.77 -16.05 -18.10
CA THR A 22 -3.45 -16.75 -19.20
C THR A 22 -2.97 -18.20 -19.21
N ILE A 23 -3.91 -19.15 -19.14
CA ILE A 23 -3.64 -20.58 -19.29
C ILE A 23 -4.17 -21.00 -20.68
N SER A 24 -3.29 -21.47 -21.55
CA SER A 24 -3.63 -21.97 -22.89
C SER A 24 -3.56 -23.49 -22.91
N VAL A 25 -4.55 -24.15 -23.54
CA VAL A 25 -4.62 -25.62 -23.67
C VAL A 25 -4.67 -26.01 -25.15
N ASP A 26 -3.68 -26.79 -25.60
CA ASP A 26 -3.61 -27.42 -26.94
C ASP A 26 -4.34 -28.76 -26.95
N HIS A 27 -5.10 -29.05 -28.01
CA HIS A 27 -5.70 -30.36 -28.22
C HIS A 27 -5.42 -30.94 -29.61
N SER A 28 -4.96 -32.19 -29.66
CA SER A 28 -5.05 -33.08 -30.82
C SER A 28 -5.54 -34.45 -30.36
N TYR A 29 -6.65 -34.95 -30.92
CA TYR A 29 -7.22 -36.27 -30.61
C TYR A 29 -6.98 -37.27 -31.76
N PRO A 30 -6.68 -38.55 -31.48
CA PRO A 30 -6.93 -39.66 -32.39
C PRO A 30 -8.35 -40.23 -32.19
N GLU A 31 -9.00 -40.60 -33.30
CA GLU A 31 -10.36 -41.17 -33.38
C GLU A 31 -10.53 -42.50 -32.61
N LYS A 32 -11.68 -42.68 -31.92
CA LYS A 32 -12.72 -43.70 -32.23
C LYS A 32 -13.74 -43.91 -31.08
N GLN A 33 -14.99 -43.52 -31.36
CA GLN A 33 -16.32 -44.13 -31.13
C GLN A 33 -16.62 -44.99 -29.87
N SER A 34 -17.68 -44.63 -29.13
CA SER A 34 -18.96 -45.38 -29.01
C SER A 34 -19.93 -44.72 -27.98
N PRO A 35 -21.27 -44.79 -28.13
CA PRO A 35 -22.22 -43.77 -27.71
C PRO A 35 -23.16 -44.19 -26.56
N ASN A 36 -23.75 -43.21 -25.85
CA ASN A 36 -25.20 -43.10 -25.59
C ASN A 36 -25.52 -42.03 -24.53
N ALA A 37 -26.03 -40.87 -24.97
CA ALA A 37 -27.18 -40.14 -24.39
C ALA A 37 -27.39 -38.82 -25.16
N THR A 38 -28.17 -38.95 -26.24
CA THR A 38 -29.04 -38.01 -26.97
C THR A 38 -29.01 -36.50 -26.66
N LEU A 39 -28.43 -35.73 -27.59
CA LEU A 39 -29.16 -34.80 -28.49
C LEU A 39 -28.32 -34.58 -29.76
N ALA A 40 -28.65 -35.33 -30.82
CA ALA A 40 -28.20 -35.14 -32.20
C ALA A 40 -28.97 -33.97 -32.86
N ALA A 41 -28.53 -33.32 -33.95
CA ALA A 41 -27.71 -33.81 -35.06
C ALA A 41 -26.91 -32.64 -35.70
N GLN A 42 -25.63 -32.88 -36.04
CA GLN A 42 -25.14 -33.00 -37.42
C GLN A 42 -25.34 -31.76 -38.30
N ASP A 43 -24.30 -30.96 -38.47
CA ASP A 43 -23.64 -30.84 -39.77
C ASP A 43 -22.22 -30.25 -39.59
N ASP A 44 -21.33 -30.66 -40.47
CA ASP A 44 -19.90 -30.44 -40.44
C ASP A 44 -19.51 -28.97 -40.68
N GLN A 45 -18.36 -28.58 -40.12
CA GLN A 45 -17.70 -27.27 -40.25
C GLN A 45 -18.33 -26.13 -39.43
N PHE A 46 -17.68 -25.84 -38.29
CA PHE A 46 -17.91 -24.72 -37.36
C PHE A 46 -19.19 -24.73 -36.50
N ARG A 47 -19.02 -24.81 -35.16
CA ARG A 47 -19.41 -23.76 -34.16
C ARG A 47 -19.33 -24.29 -32.72
N GLY A 48 -18.60 -23.59 -31.86
CA GLY A 48 -18.44 -23.91 -30.42
C GLY A 48 -19.53 -23.32 -29.51
N ARG A 49 -19.43 -23.56 -28.18
CA ARG A 49 -20.11 -22.80 -27.11
C ARG A 49 -19.35 -22.84 -25.76
N VAL A 50 -18.96 -21.66 -25.26
CA VAL A 50 -18.95 -21.29 -23.83
C VAL A 50 -19.45 -19.85 -23.77
N MET A 51 -20.45 -19.58 -22.93
CA MET A 51 -21.08 -18.27 -22.75
C MET A 51 -20.60 -17.61 -21.46
N VAL A 52 -20.10 -16.36 -21.52
CA VAL A 52 -20.07 -15.41 -20.38
C VAL A 52 -20.12 -13.94 -20.86
N THR A 53 -21.15 -13.20 -20.44
CA THR A 53 -21.30 -11.72 -20.40
C THR A 53 -22.29 -11.39 -19.25
N GLU A 54 -22.30 -10.26 -18.51
CA GLU A 54 -21.54 -9.00 -18.46
C GLU A 54 -21.43 -8.53 -16.98
N CYS A 55 -20.47 -7.64 -16.68
CA CYS A 55 -20.21 -7.09 -15.35
C CYS A 55 -20.83 -5.69 -15.20
N SER A 56 -21.67 -5.49 -14.18
CA SER A 56 -21.97 -4.17 -13.58
C SER A 56 -21.78 -4.29 -12.06
N ARG A 57 -21.54 -3.16 -11.38
CA ARG A 57 -21.01 -3.04 -9.99
C ARG A 57 -21.82 -3.71 -8.86
N ASN A 58 -22.79 -4.57 -9.16
CA ASN A 58 -23.64 -5.30 -8.20
C ASN A 58 -23.95 -6.77 -8.62
N SER A 59 -22.96 -7.56 -9.07
CA SER A 59 -23.16 -9.00 -9.41
C SER A 59 -21.96 -9.90 -9.02
N PRO A 60 -22.16 -11.15 -8.55
CA PRO A 60 -21.06 -12.03 -8.11
C PRO A 60 -20.42 -12.87 -9.25
N LEU A 61 -19.09 -13.06 -9.19
CA LEU A 61 -18.20 -14.06 -9.85
C LEU A 61 -18.42 -14.38 -11.35
N SER A 62 -17.52 -13.96 -12.28
CA SER A 62 -17.42 -14.58 -13.63
C SER A 62 -16.07 -14.37 -14.38
N SER A 63 -15.67 -15.38 -15.17
CA SER A 63 -14.43 -15.53 -15.99
C SER A 63 -14.65 -15.37 -17.50
N LYS A 64 -13.63 -15.04 -18.33
CA LYS A 64 -13.76 -14.85 -19.80
C LYS A 64 -13.02 -15.94 -20.61
N ALA A 65 -13.55 -16.34 -21.77
CA ALA A 65 -12.90 -17.28 -22.69
C ALA A 65 -12.80 -16.71 -24.12
N ARG A 66 -11.71 -17.03 -24.83
CA ARG A 66 -11.52 -16.72 -26.27
C ARG A 66 -11.20 -17.99 -27.05
N TRP A 67 -11.67 -18.03 -28.30
CA TRP A 67 -11.61 -19.20 -29.17
C TRP A 67 -10.73 -18.93 -30.39
N ASN A 68 -9.87 -19.87 -30.76
CA ASN A 68 -9.27 -19.95 -32.08
C ASN A 68 -9.38 -21.39 -32.62
N ALA A 69 -9.00 -21.61 -33.88
CA ALA A 69 -9.27 -22.89 -34.57
C ALA A 69 -8.56 -24.13 -33.99
N HIS A 70 -7.64 -23.95 -33.02
CA HIS A 70 -6.79 -25.03 -32.50
C HIS A 70 -6.68 -25.08 -30.96
N HIS A 71 -7.17 -24.05 -30.24
CA HIS A 71 -6.96 -23.87 -28.80
C HIS A 71 -8.16 -23.22 -28.10
N VAL A 72 -8.30 -23.53 -26.81
CA VAL A 72 -9.22 -22.84 -25.91
C VAL A 72 -8.42 -22.07 -24.86
N GLU A 73 -8.61 -20.76 -24.78
CA GLU A 73 -8.05 -19.92 -23.72
C GLU A 73 -9.12 -19.58 -22.70
N ILE A 74 -8.85 -19.91 -21.42
CA ILE A 74 -9.74 -19.62 -20.30
C ILE A 74 -9.02 -18.66 -19.36
N THR A 75 -9.60 -17.47 -19.18
CA THR A 75 -9.13 -16.47 -18.21
C THR A 75 -9.96 -16.56 -16.94
N ILE A 76 -9.37 -17.07 -15.87
CA ILE A 76 -10.04 -17.30 -14.58
C ILE A 76 -9.77 -16.11 -13.65
N CYS A 77 -10.78 -15.62 -12.93
CA CYS A 77 -10.59 -14.57 -11.94
C CYS A 77 -9.65 -15.04 -10.82
N PRO A 78 -8.76 -14.16 -10.32
CA PRO A 78 -7.79 -14.50 -9.28
C PRO A 78 -8.39 -15.19 -8.05
N ASP A 79 -9.60 -14.79 -7.64
CA ASP A 79 -10.31 -15.39 -6.49
C ASP A 79 -10.74 -16.84 -6.73
N ILE A 80 -11.15 -17.16 -7.96
CA ILE A 80 -11.54 -18.53 -8.36
C ILE A 80 -10.28 -19.39 -8.47
N LEU A 81 -9.20 -18.82 -9.04
CA LEU A 81 -7.91 -19.48 -9.13
C LEU A 81 -7.37 -19.82 -7.73
N SER A 82 -7.44 -18.87 -6.79
CA SER A 82 -7.01 -19.10 -5.41
C SER A 82 -7.82 -20.19 -4.70
N ARG A 83 -9.13 -20.29 -4.97
CA ARG A 83 -9.98 -21.36 -4.42
C ARG A 83 -9.65 -22.72 -5.03
N LEU A 84 -9.47 -22.79 -6.35
CA LEU A 84 -9.09 -24.02 -7.04
C LEU A 84 -7.73 -24.54 -6.57
N VAL A 85 -6.76 -23.65 -6.36
CA VAL A 85 -5.43 -23.96 -5.80
C VAL A 85 -5.55 -24.49 -4.38
N HIS A 86 -6.38 -23.86 -3.54
CA HIS A 86 -6.61 -24.29 -2.17
C HIS A 86 -7.32 -25.65 -2.08
N GLU A 87 -8.36 -25.88 -2.89
CA GLU A 87 -9.13 -27.14 -2.90
C GLU A 87 -8.36 -28.30 -3.52
N SER A 88 -7.51 -28.03 -4.52
CA SER A 88 -6.65 -29.05 -5.15
C SER A 88 -5.37 -29.36 -4.37
N GLN A 89 -5.04 -28.55 -3.34
CA GLN A 89 -3.78 -28.61 -2.58
C GLN A 89 -2.50 -28.52 -3.44
N VAL A 90 -2.60 -28.01 -4.66
CA VAL A 90 -1.46 -27.81 -5.56
C VAL A 90 -0.91 -26.40 -5.37
N SER A 91 0.39 -26.24 -5.11
CA SER A 91 1.00 -24.90 -5.05
C SER A 91 1.06 -24.27 -6.44
N LEU A 92 0.77 -22.96 -6.55
CA LEU A 92 0.90 -22.21 -7.80
C LEU A 92 2.34 -22.23 -8.36
N THR A 93 3.34 -22.41 -7.49
CA THR A 93 4.76 -22.57 -7.88
C THR A 93 5.05 -23.92 -8.55
N ASP A 94 4.23 -24.94 -8.30
CA ASP A 94 4.39 -26.29 -8.85
C ASP A 94 3.74 -26.44 -10.22
N VAL A 95 2.94 -25.46 -10.63
CA VAL A 95 2.31 -25.38 -11.96
C VAL A 95 3.32 -24.87 -12.99
N SER A 96 4.41 -25.63 -13.15
CA SER A 96 5.49 -25.37 -14.10
C SER A 96 5.22 -26.04 -15.46
N PRO A 97 5.75 -25.52 -16.59
CA PRO A 97 5.71 -26.19 -17.90
C PRO A 97 6.10 -27.68 -17.86
N THR A 98 6.98 -28.08 -16.94
CA THR A 98 7.54 -29.43 -16.84
C THR A 98 6.82 -30.36 -15.87
N ASN A 99 5.90 -29.86 -15.04
CA ASN A 99 5.19 -30.67 -14.05
C ASN A 99 3.78 -31.06 -14.55
N ALA A 100 3.68 -32.22 -15.20
CA ALA A 100 2.43 -32.70 -15.80
C ALA A 100 1.40 -33.15 -14.75
N GLU A 101 1.85 -33.63 -13.60
CA GLU A 101 0.99 -34.18 -12.53
C GLU A 101 0.20 -33.08 -11.83
N ALA A 102 0.88 -31.99 -11.46
CA ALA A 102 0.25 -30.80 -10.87
C ALA A 102 -0.84 -30.19 -11.78
N LYS A 103 -0.61 -30.18 -13.10
CA LYS A 103 -1.58 -29.68 -14.09
C LYS A 103 -2.82 -30.54 -14.20
N MET A 104 -2.65 -31.86 -14.17
CA MET A 104 -3.77 -32.80 -14.24
C MET A 104 -4.66 -32.71 -13.00
N ILE A 105 -4.05 -32.58 -11.80
CA ILE A 105 -4.78 -32.41 -10.54
C ILE A 105 -5.62 -31.13 -10.55
N LEU A 106 -5.03 -30.01 -11.00
CA LEU A 106 -5.74 -28.73 -11.14
C LEU A 106 -6.88 -28.80 -12.17
N TRP A 107 -6.68 -29.52 -13.27
CA TRP A 107 -7.71 -29.69 -14.30
C TRP A 107 -8.90 -30.51 -13.81
N GLU A 108 -8.67 -31.59 -13.06
CA GLU A 108 -9.75 -32.37 -12.46
C GLU A 108 -10.54 -31.55 -11.43
N ALA A 109 -9.84 -30.79 -10.58
CA ALA A 109 -10.48 -29.89 -9.62
C ALA A 109 -11.35 -28.82 -10.32
N PHE A 110 -10.86 -28.26 -11.42
CA PHE A 110 -11.61 -27.31 -12.24
C PHE A 110 -12.88 -27.91 -12.83
N LYS A 111 -12.79 -29.13 -13.41
CA LYS A 111 -13.98 -29.84 -13.94
C LYS A 111 -15.00 -30.16 -12.84
N GLN A 112 -14.53 -30.53 -11.66
CA GLN A 112 -15.40 -30.84 -10.52
C GLN A 112 -16.14 -29.59 -10.03
N ALA A 113 -15.46 -28.44 -9.97
CA ALA A 113 -16.05 -27.14 -9.62
C ALA A 113 -17.12 -26.67 -10.63
N LEU A 114 -16.93 -26.98 -11.92
CA LEU A 114 -17.91 -26.67 -12.97
C LEU A 114 -19.14 -27.59 -12.93
N SER A 115 -19.00 -28.80 -12.40
CA SER A 115 -20.04 -29.83 -12.43
C SER A 115 -21.01 -29.76 -11.23
N ASN A 116 -20.71 -28.96 -10.19
CA ASN A 116 -21.52 -28.92 -8.98
C ASN A 116 -21.70 -27.49 -8.41
N PRO A 117 -22.54 -26.63 -9.04
CA PRO A 117 -22.81 -25.28 -8.54
C PRO A 117 -23.73 -25.35 -7.32
N GLN A 118 -23.22 -25.14 -6.10
CA GLN A 118 -24.06 -25.10 -4.89
C GLN A 118 -24.93 -23.83 -4.84
N PRO A 119 -26.17 -23.91 -4.28
CA PRO A 119 -27.18 -22.88 -4.36
C PRO A 119 -27.05 -21.78 -3.27
N LYS A 120 -27.64 -20.61 -3.57
CA LYS A 120 -27.68 -19.41 -2.71
C LYS A 120 -28.50 -19.62 -1.41
N SER A 121 -27.98 -19.03 -0.33
CA SER A 121 -28.42 -18.97 1.08
C SER A 121 -29.93 -19.02 1.44
N LYS A 122 -30.25 -19.64 2.58
CA LYS A 122 -31.37 -19.24 3.48
C LYS A 122 -30.98 -19.35 4.96
N GLN A 123 -31.51 -18.44 5.76
CA GLN A 123 -31.28 -18.22 7.20
C GLN A 123 -31.79 -19.39 8.10
N GLN A 124 -31.11 -19.54 9.25
CA GLN A 124 -31.32 -20.27 10.54
C GLN A 124 -32.72 -20.83 10.90
N PRO A 125 -32.90 -21.82 11.83
CA PRO A 125 -32.25 -21.82 13.18
C PRO A 125 -31.97 -23.19 13.89
N THR A 126 -31.38 -23.05 15.09
CA THR A 126 -31.34 -23.91 16.32
C THR A 126 -30.27 -25.00 16.54
N SER A 127 -29.49 -24.74 17.61
CA SER A 127 -29.02 -25.61 18.71
C SER A 127 -28.08 -26.80 18.44
N SER A 128 -26.82 -26.72 18.87
CA SER A 128 -26.33 -27.33 20.13
C SER A 128 -24.79 -27.22 20.27
N VAL A 129 -24.39 -26.61 21.38
CA VAL A 129 -23.17 -26.78 22.21
C VAL A 129 -21.88 -27.33 21.56
N SER A 130 -20.80 -26.51 21.49
CA SER A 130 -19.54 -26.73 22.24
C SER A 130 -18.38 -25.78 21.85
N GLN A 131 -17.86 -25.09 22.87
CA GLN A 131 -16.53 -24.44 23.06
C GLN A 131 -16.14 -23.19 22.23
N PRO A 132 -15.56 -22.15 22.87
CA PRO A 132 -15.10 -20.94 22.19
C PRO A 132 -13.75 -21.19 21.52
N ILE A 133 -13.75 -21.49 20.22
CA ILE A 133 -12.61 -21.15 19.39
C ILE A 133 -12.77 -19.67 19.06
N THR A 134 -11.95 -18.83 19.71
CA THR A 134 -11.74 -17.44 19.33
C THR A 134 -11.18 -17.43 17.91
N TYR A 135 -12.07 -17.49 16.92
CA TYR A 135 -11.70 -17.36 15.52
C TYR A 135 -11.33 -15.89 15.33
N LEU A 136 -10.02 -15.64 15.36
CA LEU A 136 -9.39 -14.41 14.92
C LEU A 136 -10.12 -13.90 13.68
N GLN A 137 -10.85 -12.81 13.84
CA GLN A 137 -11.17 -11.91 12.73
C GLN A 137 -9.85 -11.29 12.26
N ARG A 138 -9.00 -12.10 11.61
CA ARG A 138 -8.05 -11.59 10.63
C ARG A 138 -8.89 -11.26 9.40
N THR A 139 -9.59 -10.13 9.47
CA THR A 139 -9.96 -9.44 8.25
C THR A 139 -8.67 -9.19 7.50
N ASN A 140 -8.62 -9.56 6.22
CA ASN A 140 -7.66 -9.01 5.27
C ASN A 140 -7.79 -7.48 5.30
N LYS A 141 -7.12 -6.84 6.26
CA LYS A 141 -6.82 -5.42 6.23
C LYS A 141 -5.90 -5.30 5.03
N MET A 142 -6.45 -4.98 3.87
CA MET A 142 -5.64 -4.39 2.80
C MET A 142 -4.80 -3.32 3.49
N MET A 143 -3.48 -3.45 3.42
CA MET A 143 -2.53 -2.56 4.07
C MET A 143 -2.70 -1.16 3.46
N SER A 144 -3.63 -0.39 4.00
CA SER A 144 -3.85 1.01 3.66
C SER A 144 -2.95 1.86 4.55
N SER A 145 -2.30 2.86 3.95
CA SER A 145 -1.69 3.97 4.69
C SER A 145 -2.66 4.46 5.77
N PRO A 146 -2.19 4.75 6.99
CA PRO A 146 -3.04 5.30 8.03
C PRO A 146 -3.61 6.63 7.54
N LEU A 147 -4.87 6.89 7.86
CA LEU A 147 -5.58 8.07 7.40
C LEU A 147 -5.45 9.21 8.43
N ILE A 148 -5.47 10.45 7.93
CA ILE A 148 -5.63 11.63 8.80
C ILE A 148 -6.88 11.45 9.66
N GLY A 149 -6.75 11.66 10.97
CA GLY A 149 -7.81 11.44 11.96
C GLY A 149 -7.73 10.09 12.69
N GLU A 150 -6.88 9.17 12.24
CA GLU A 150 -6.61 7.90 12.94
C GLU A 150 -5.42 8.00 13.90
N ILE A 151 -5.39 7.13 14.92
CA ILE A 151 -4.23 6.97 15.80
C ILE A 151 -3.05 6.47 14.96
N ALA A 152 -1.90 7.12 15.11
CA ALA A 152 -0.67 6.74 14.44
C ALA A 152 -0.29 5.30 14.81
N PRO A 153 -0.02 4.41 13.83
CA PRO A 153 0.41 3.04 14.12
C PRO A 153 1.64 3.03 15.03
N ASP A 154 1.52 2.40 16.20
CA ASP A 154 2.65 2.25 17.12
C ASP A 154 3.67 1.25 16.57
N PHE A 155 4.92 1.42 16.99
CA PHE A 155 5.99 0.48 16.69
C PHE A 155 7.08 0.53 17.75
N THR A 156 7.83 -0.58 17.85
CA THR A 156 9.04 -0.68 18.65
C THR A 156 10.18 -1.18 17.77
N CYS A 157 11.33 -0.50 17.80
CA CYS A 157 12.48 -0.83 16.95
C CYS A 157 13.79 -0.36 17.57
N SER A 158 14.92 -0.75 16.96
CA SER A 158 16.22 -0.15 17.28
C SER A 158 16.32 1.25 16.68
N ALA A 159 16.98 2.17 17.39
CA ALA A 159 17.17 3.54 16.95
C ALA A 159 18.50 4.13 17.44
N VAL A 160 19.00 5.12 16.72
CA VAL A 160 20.09 5.99 17.15
C VAL A 160 19.49 7.27 17.74
N GLN A 161 19.80 7.55 19.00
CA GLN A 161 19.34 8.73 19.72
C GLN A 161 20.12 9.99 19.29
N SER A 162 19.63 11.16 19.69
CA SER A 162 20.22 12.46 19.35
C SER A 162 21.67 12.63 19.81
N ASP A 163 22.05 12.00 20.92
CA ASP A 163 23.43 11.98 21.41
C ASP A 163 24.33 10.96 20.68
N GLY A 164 23.74 10.10 19.83
CA GLY A 164 24.41 9.03 19.10
C GLY A 164 24.37 7.67 19.81
N GLY A 165 23.74 7.57 20.98
CA GLY A 165 23.50 6.30 21.64
C GLY A 165 22.58 5.40 20.83
N ILE A 166 22.84 4.10 20.81
CA ILE A 166 21.97 3.11 20.18
C ILE A 166 21.10 2.47 21.26
N ILE A 167 19.80 2.37 20.99
CA ILE A 167 18.82 1.65 21.81
C ILE A 167 18.08 0.65 20.93
N ASP A 168 17.63 -0.46 21.51
CA ASP A 168 16.93 -1.54 20.79
C ASP A 168 15.40 -1.54 21.00
N ASP A 169 14.91 -0.70 21.92
CA ASP A 169 13.53 -0.68 22.39
C ASP A 169 12.87 0.70 22.24
N PHE A 170 13.27 1.47 21.22
CA PHE A 170 12.60 2.73 20.89
C PHE A 170 11.13 2.44 20.56
N ASN A 171 10.19 2.98 21.35
CA ASN A 171 8.76 2.88 21.11
C ASN A 171 8.15 4.25 20.80
N LEU A 172 7.42 4.36 19.68
CA LEU A 172 6.86 5.64 19.21
C LEU A 172 5.90 6.24 20.24
N HIS A 173 4.85 5.52 20.63
CA HIS A 173 3.81 6.03 21.53
C HIS A 173 4.34 6.48 22.89
N THR A 174 5.32 5.75 23.43
CA THR A 174 6.00 6.13 24.67
C THR A 174 6.83 7.39 24.48
N ARG A 175 7.54 7.52 23.35
CA ARG A 175 8.40 8.67 23.07
C ARG A 175 7.63 9.97 22.87
N ILE A 176 6.45 9.89 22.27
CA ILE A 176 5.62 11.05 21.88
C ILE A 176 4.49 11.34 22.88
N ARG A 177 4.46 10.66 24.03
CA ARG A 177 3.43 10.86 25.05
C ARG A 177 3.36 12.34 25.46
N ASP A 178 2.16 12.91 25.39
CA ASP A 178 1.84 14.31 25.70
C ASP A 178 2.56 15.36 24.83
N LYS A 179 3.17 14.94 23.71
CA LYS A 179 3.91 15.80 22.76
C LYS A 179 3.34 15.71 21.36
N TYR A 180 3.57 16.74 20.55
CA TYR A 180 3.41 16.57 19.10
C TYR A 180 4.55 15.72 18.57
N ALA A 181 4.39 15.14 17.38
CA ALA A 181 5.48 14.46 16.71
C ALA A 181 5.52 14.72 15.21
N LEU A 182 6.73 14.79 14.68
CA LEU A 182 7.05 14.73 13.26
C LEU A 182 7.73 13.39 12.98
N LEU A 183 7.00 12.47 12.37
CA LEU A 183 7.56 11.20 11.89
C LEU A 183 7.97 11.37 10.43
N PHE A 184 9.28 11.36 10.18
CA PHE A 184 9.91 11.77 8.92
C PHE A 184 10.60 10.59 8.25
N PHE A 185 9.91 9.98 7.30
CA PHE A 185 10.45 8.86 6.53
C PHE A 185 11.35 9.36 5.40
N TYR A 186 12.47 8.68 5.18
CA TYR A 186 13.36 8.94 4.06
C TYR A 186 13.84 7.64 3.41
N PRO A 187 14.15 7.64 2.11
CA PRO A 187 14.44 6.43 1.34
C PRO A 187 15.56 5.55 1.89
N LEU A 188 16.79 6.08 1.88
CA LEU A 188 18.01 5.32 2.15
C LEU A 188 19.12 6.25 2.66
N ASP A 189 19.92 5.74 3.59
CA ASP A 189 21.20 6.32 3.99
C ASP A 189 22.18 6.39 2.80
N PHE A 190 23.13 7.35 2.85
CA PHE A 190 24.17 7.52 1.83
C PHE A 190 23.68 7.74 0.38
N THR A 191 22.48 8.31 0.22
CA THR A 191 21.91 8.70 -1.09
C THR A 191 21.85 10.22 -1.27
N PHE A 192 21.07 10.73 -2.23
CA PHE A 192 21.24 12.07 -2.79
C PHE A 192 20.42 13.16 -2.09
N VAL A 193 19.10 13.08 -2.15
CA VAL A 193 18.20 14.12 -1.58
C VAL A 193 18.09 13.97 -0.06
N CYS A 194 18.14 12.74 0.45
CA CYS A 194 18.00 12.41 1.86
C CYS A 194 18.91 13.23 2.80
N PRO A 195 20.24 13.35 2.57
CA PRO A 195 21.09 14.15 3.47
C PRO A 195 20.66 15.61 3.51
N SER A 196 20.22 16.19 2.38
CA SER A 196 19.76 17.59 2.34
C SER A 196 18.53 17.82 3.22
N GLU A 197 17.59 16.87 3.23
CA GLU A 197 16.39 16.94 4.07
C GLU A 197 16.72 16.80 5.55
N LEU A 198 17.57 15.83 5.91
CA LEU A 198 17.95 15.57 7.30
C LEU A 198 18.78 16.71 7.90
N ILE A 199 19.67 17.32 7.13
CA ILE A 199 20.44 18.50 7.57
C ILE A 199 19.51 19.72 7.71
N ALA A 200 18.61 19.94 6.75
CA ALA A 200 17.63 21.03 6.84
C ALA A 200 16.68 20.88 8.04
N LEU A 201 16.31 19.64 8.37
CA LEU A 201 15.56 19.28 9.56
C LEU A 201 16.38 19.56 10.83
N ASN A 202 17.66 19.17 10.86
CA ASN A 202 18.55 19.39 12.00
C ASN A 202 18.70 20.88 12.34
N HIS A 203 18.86 21.74 11.32
CA HIS A 203 18.96 23.20 11.50
C HIS A 203 17.70 23.85 12.10
N ARG A 204 16.57 23.14 12.15
CA ARG A 204 15.29 23.62 12.68
C ARG A 204 14.88 22.94 13.97
N MET A 205 15.73 22.09 14.55
CA MET A 205 15.39 21.34 15.76
C MET A 205 15.05 22.22 16.95
N ASP A 206 15.63 23.42 17.06
CA ASP A 206 15.27 24.36 18.12
C ASP A 206 13.81 24.82 18.01
N ARG A 207 13.31 25.09 16.79
CA ARG A 207 11.89 25.42 16.57
C ARG A 207 10.97 24.25 16.90
N PHE A 208 11.33 23.02 16.52
CA PHE A 208 10.53 21.85 16.93
C PHE A 208 10.49 21.67 18.45
N ARG A 209 11.59 21.93 19.16
CA ARG A 209 11.62 21.89 20.63
C ARG A 209 10.76 22.98 21.26
N GLU A 210 10.79 24.19 20.72
CA GLU A 210 9.94 25.31 21.17
C GLU A 210 8.45 24.98 21.01
N LEU A 211 8.10 24.22 19.97
CA LEU A 211 6.74 23.72 19.71
C LEU A 211 6.42 22.41 20.44
N ASP A 212 7.23 21.97 21.40
CA ASP A 212 7.07 20.69 22.13
C ASP A 212 6.80 19.49 21.19
N THR A 213 7.58 19.44 20.11
CA THR A 213 7.47 18.44 19.05
C THR A 213 8.66 17.48 19.07
N GLU A 214 8.38 16.19 19.14
CA GLU A 214 9.36 15.15 18.94
C GLU A 214 9.61 14.86 17.45
N VAL A 215 10.87 14.80 17.05
CA VAL A 215 11.25 14.48 15.66
C VAL A 215 11.89 13.10 15.60
N VAL A 216 11.34 12.23 14.74
CA VAL A 216 11.85 10.88 14.50
C VAL A 216 12.05 10.70 13.01
N ALA A 217 13.30 10.59 12.57
CA ALA A 217 13.63 10.21 11.20
C ALA A 217 13.65 8.68 11.08
N LEU A 218 13.16 8.13 9.96
CA LEU A 218 13.05 6.68 9.79
C LEU A 218 13.34 6.24 8.34
N SER A 219 14.14 5.19 8.16
CA SER A 219 14.30 4.48 6.89
C SER A 219 14.38 2.97 7.09
N GLY A 220 14.47 2.21 5.99
CA GLY A 220 14.69 0.76 6.04
C GLY A 220 16.13 0.34 6.37
N ASP A 221 17.05 1.29 6.59
CA ASP A 221 18.44 0.98 6.92
C ASP A 221 18.58 0.52 8.39
N SER A 222 19.68 -0.17 8.69
CA SER A 222 19.98 -0.59 10.06
C SER A 222 20.39 0.60 10.95
N HIS A 223 20.14 0.52 12.25
CA HIS A 223 20.63 1.50 13.21
C HIS A 223 22.17 1.63 13.22
N PHE A 224 22.91 0.58 12.84
CA PHE A 224 24.36 0.65 12.62
C PHE A 224 24.71 1.54 11.42
N THR A 225 23.95 1.44 10.33
CA THR A 225 24.11 2.30 9.13
C THR A 225 23.83 3.75 9.49
N HIS A 226 22.74 4.03 10.22
CA HIS A 226 22.43 5.38 10.70
C HIS A 226 23.57 5.96 11.54
N ASN A 227 24.12 5.16 12.47
CA ASN A 227 25.22 5.60 13.32
C ASN A 227 26.51 5.82 12.51
N ALA A 228 26.78 5.00 11.49
CA ALA A 228 27.90 5.25 10.59
C ALA A 228 27.71 6.54 9.79
N TRP A 229 26.50 6.80 9.29
CA TRP A 229 26.21 7.97 8.45
C TRP A 229 26.25 9.28 9.23
N ARG A 230 25.72 9.32 10.47
CA ARG A 230 25.85 10.48 11.36
C ARG A 230 27.31 10.78 11.75
N ASN A 231 28.17 9.76 11.76
CA ASN A 231 29.59 9.93 12.07
C ASN A 231 30.43 10.23 10.81
N THR A 232 29.83 10.21 9.62
CA THR A 232 30.46 10.63 8.38
C THR A 232 30.35 12.14 8.23
N SER A 233 31.44 12.80 7.83
CA SER A 233 31.49 14.25 7.65
C SER A 233 30.71 14.72 6.41
N LEU A 234 30.26 15.99 6.42
CA LEU A 234 29.46 16.56 5.35
C LEU A 234 30.20 16.57 3.99
N ASP A 235 31.50 16.86 4.00
CA ASP A 235 32.36 16.85 2.81
C ASP A 235 32.59 15.44 2.23
N SER A 236 32.26 14.40 3.00
CA SER A 236 32.28 12.99 2.59
C SER A 236 30.87 12.42 2.31
N GLY A 237 29.85 13.26 2.17
CA GLY A 237 28.47 12.83 1.91
C GLY A 237 27.73 12.29 3.12
N GLY A 238 28.24 12.54 4.32
CA GLY A 238 27.56 12.27 5.58
C GLY A 238 26.55 13.35 5.97
N ILE A 239 25.84 13.13 7.08
CA ILE A 239 24.93 14.12 7.66
C ILE A 239 25.49 14.80 8.92
N GLY A 240 26.64 14.32 9.43
CA GLY A 240 27.19 14.75 10.71
C GLY A 240 26.26 14.44 11.89
N PRO A 241 26.63 14.87 13.12
CA PRO A 241 25.78 14.69 14.28
C PRO A 241 24.43 15.42 14.11
N VAL A 242 23.34 14.67 14.15
CA VAL A 242 21.97 15.19 14.13
C VAL A 242 21.33 15.09 15.51
N SER A 243 20.44 16.04 15.83
CA SER A 243 19.88 16.21 17.17
C SER A 243 18.47 15.64 17.33
N PHE A 244 18.12 14.65 16.52
CA PHE A 244 16.84 13.92 16.53
C PHE A 244 17.10 12.41 16.47
N THR A 245 16.07 11.62 16.75
CA THR A 245 16.16 10.15 16.73
C THR A 245 16.14 9.63 15.29
N MET A 246 16.99 8.65 14.96
CA MET A 246 16.97 7.91 13.70
C MET A 246 16.54 6.46 13.97
N ALA A 247 15.29 6.12 13.66
CA ALA A 247 14.68 4.81 13.85
C ALA A 247 14.91 3.90 12.63
N SER A 248 15.15 2.62 12.89
CA SER A 248 15.45 1.60 11.87
C SER A 248 14.25 0.70 11.62
N ASP A 249 13.79 0.62 10.37
CA ASP A 249 12.75 -0.33 9.92
C ASP A 249 13.34 -1.46 9.08
N LEU A 250 14.31 -2.18 9.64
CA LEU A 250 15.09 -3.20 8.92
C LEU A 250 14.22 -4.33 8.33
N ASP A 251 13.08 -4.64 8.95
CA ASP A 251 12.15 -5.68 8.47
C ASP A 251 11.05 -5.13 7.53
N GLY A 252 10.98 -3.81 7.35
CA GLY A 252 10.02 -3.14 6.48
C GLY A 252 8.57 -3.12 7.00
N THR A 253 8.35 -3.50 8.26
CA THR A 253 7.00 -3.58 8.85
C THR A 253 6.43 -2.21 9.16
N ILE A 254 7.26 -1.25 9.57
CA ILE A 254 6.82 0.11 9.87
C ILE A 254 6.42 0.81 8.57
N LEU A 255 7.25 0.76 7.54
CA LEU A 255 6.95 1.28 6.21
C LEU A 255 5.68 0.66 5.63
N SER A 256 5.49 -0.63 5.83
CA SER A 256 4.28 -1.37 5.46
C SER A 256 3.04 -0.82 6.18
N ASN A 257 3.12 -0.64 7.50
CA ASN A 257 2.02 -0.15 8.34
C ASN A 257 1.67 1.32 8.05
N TYR A 258 2.65 2.11 7.63
CA TYR A 258 2.48 3.50 7.22
C TYR A 258 2.16 3.66 5.72
N GLY A 259 2.10 2.57 4.94
CA GLY A 259 1.81 2.61 3.51
C GLY A 259 2.86 3.34 2.67
N LEU A 260 4.12 3.33 3.12
CA LEU A 260 5.24 4.06 2.51
C LEU A 260 6.23 3.17 1.76
N ARG A 261 5.92 1.89 1.55
CA ARG A 261 6.75 1.04 0.70
C ARG A 261 6.53 1.39 -0.76
N ALA A 262 7.61 1.79 -1.44
CA ALA A 262 7.59 2.12 -2.85
C ALA A 262 7.02 0.95 -3.67
N PRO A 263 5.99 1.19 -4.50
CA PRO A 263 5.40 0.15 -5.34
C PRO A 263 6.32 -0.22 -6.51
N SER A 264 6.09 -1.38 -7.12
CA SER A 264 6.84 -1.86 -8.28
C SER A 264 6.41 -1.22 -9.61
N ASN A 265 5.88 -0.01 -9.59
CA ASN A 265 5.26 0.64 -10.75
C ASN A 265 6.07 1.88 -11.17
N ALA A 266 5.40 2.97 -11.58
CA ALA A 266 6.02 4.17 -12.11
C ALA A 266 6.76 5.06 -11.08
N SER A 267 6.94 4.59 -9.83
CA SER A 267 7.74 5.33 -8.85
C SER A 267 9.21 5.38 -9.26
N HIS A 268 9.85 6.49 -8.96
CA HIS A 268 11.28 6.65 -9.14
C HIS A 268 12.12 5.92 -8.06
N TYR A 269 11.48 5.40 -7.01
CA TYR A 269 12.14 4.59 -5.99
C TYR A 269 12.27 3.13 -6.40
N GLU A 270 13.33 2.46 -5.91
CA GLU A 270 13.40 1.01 -5.96
C GLU A 270 12.27 0.37 -5.13
N THR A 271 11.68 -0.70 -5.67
CA THR A 271 10.55 -1.39 -5.03
C THR A 271 10.87 -1.79 -3.59
N GLY A 272 9.99 -1.43 -2.66
CA GLY A 272 10.14 -1.75 -1.24
C GLY A 272 10.93 -0.74 -0.42
N THR A 273 11.61 0.22 -1.05
CA THR A 273 12.26 1.36 -0.37
C THR A 273 11.22 2.27 0.27
N ALA A 274 11.60 3.00 1.31
CA ALA A 274 10.75 4.03 1.89
C ALA A 274 10.49 5.18 0.90
N MET A 275 9.23 5.58 0.75
CA MET A 275 8.87 6.85 0.13
C MET A 275 9.16 8.01 1.09
N ARG A 276 9.30 9.24 0.56
CA ARG A 276 9.45 10.48 1.35
C ARG A 276 8.12 10.85 2.02
N GLY A 277 7.74 10.08 3.02
CA GLY A 277 6.54 10.28 3.82
C GLY A 277 6.80 11.10 5.08
N THR A 278 5.87 11.98 5.43
CA THR A 278 5.92 12.77 6.67
C THR A 278 4.56 12.75 7.32
N PHE A 279 4.52 12.48 8.62
CA PHE A 279 3.29 12.56 9.42
C PHE A 279 3.47 13.54 10.56
N VAL A 280 2.50 14.44 10.73
CA VAL A 280 2.37 15.27 11.93
C VAL A 280 1.32 14.63 12.81
N ILE A 281 1.69 14.37 14.06
CA ILE A 281 0.90 13.65 15.05
C ILE A 281 0.67 14.58 16.26
N ASP A 282 -0.56 14.63 16.76
CA ASP A 282 -0.90 15.45 17.94
C ASP A 282 -0.60 14.74 19.28
N LYS A 283 -0.84 15.47 20.38
CA LYS A 283 -0.65 14.95 21.76
C LYS A 283 -1.53 13.74 22.10
N ASN A 284 -2.62 13.55 21.35
CA ASN A 284 -3.50 12.38 21.47
C ASN A 284 -3.06 11.24 20.54
N GLN A 285 -1.86 11.32 19.96
CA GLN A 285 -1.27 10.36 19.04
C GLN A 285 -2.06 10.19 17.74
N VAL A 286 -2.90 11.16 17.38
CA VAL A 286 -3.70 11.10 16.17
C VAL A 286 -2.98 11.84 15.04
N ILE A 287 -2.99 11.26 13.84
CA ILE A 287 -2.42 11.89 12.65
C ILE A 287 -3.26 13.11 12.25
N ARG A 288 -2.62 14.26 12.08
CA ARG A 288 -3.24 15.53 11.71
C ARG A 288 -2.87 16.00 10.30
N HIS A 289 -1.72 15.57 9.81
CA HIS A 289 -1.27 15.87 8.46
C HIS A 289 -0.36 14.75 7.94
N GLN A 290 -0.46 14.48 6.64
CA GLN A 290 0.47 13.61 5.93
C GLN A 290 0.91 14.25 4.61
N SER A 291 2.18 14.05 4.24
CA SER A 291 2.74 14.43 2.94
C SER A 291 3.62 13.30 2.44
N ILE A 292 3.47 12.92 1.16
CA ILE A 292 4.23 11.84 0.53
C ILE A 292 4.73 12.33 -0.83
N ASN A 293 6.05 12.38 -1.00
CA ASN A 293 6.70 12.73 -2.26
C ASN A 293 7.34 11.50 -2.93
N ASP A 294 7.32 11.46 -4.26
CA ASP A 294 8.16 10.54 -5.03
C ASP A 294 9.64 11.00 -5.02
N GLU A 295 10.55 10.16 -5.50
CA GLU A 295 12.02 10.30 -5.33
C GLU A 295 12.63 11.68 -5.54
N PRO A 296 12.36 12.38 -6.66
CA PRO A 296 13.20 13.49 -7.04
C PRO A 296 12.89 14.79 -6.30
N ILE A 297 11.86 14.83 -5.44
CA ILE A 297 11.34 16.06 -4.85
C ILE A 297 11.51 16.04 -3.33
N GLY A 298 12.51 16.79 -2.85
CA GLY A 298 12.69 17.06 -1.42
C GLY A 298 11.52 17.86 -0.82
N ARG A 299 11.25 17.63 0.46
CA ARG A 299 10.19 18.33 1.20
C ARG A 299 10.68 19.65 1.76
N ASN A 300 9.73 20.57 1.95
CA ASN A 300 9.99 21.84 2.65
C ASN A 300 9.75 21.67 4.15
N ILE A 301 10.81 21.72 4.97
CA ILE A 301 10.70 21.56 6.42
C ILE A 301 9.90 22.69 7.08
N ASP A 302 9.94 23.91 6.51
CA ASP A 302 9.21 25.06 7.04
C ASP A 302 7.69 24.87 6.94
N GLU A 303 7.22 24.07 5.98
CA GLU A 303 5.79 23.74 5.88
C GLU A 303 5.35 22.87 7.06
N PHE A 304 6.19 21.95 7.53
CA PHE A 304 5.83 21.12 8.69
C PHE A 304 5.78 21.94 9.98
N LEU A 305 6.69 22.91 10.15
CA LEU A 305 6.61 23.88 11.24
C LEU A 305 5.30 24.67 11.17
N ARG A 306 4.97 25.23 10.01
CA ARG A 306 3.73 26.00 9.79
C ARG A 306 2.47 25.18 10.10
N ILE A 307 2.46 23.90 9.74
CA ILE A 307 1.35 22.98 10.04
C ILE A 307 1.22 22.72 11.54
N ILE A 308 2.32 22.49 12.26
CA ILE A 308 2.30 22.29 13.71
C ILE A 308 1.86 23.57 14.43
N GLU A 309 2.38 24.72 14.03
CA GLU A 309 1.98 26.04 14.56
C GLU A 309 0.48 26.29 14.33
N GLY A 310 -0.03 25.94 13.15
CA GLY A 310 -1.46 26.09 12.83
C GLY A 310 -2.36 25.15 13.62
N LEU A 311 -1.89 23.94 13.93
CA LEU A 311 -2.59 23.00 14.79
C LEU A 311 -2.66 23.53 16.22
N GLN A 312 -1.54 23.98 16.79
CA GLN A 312 -1.48 24.57 18.12
C GLN A 312 -2.37 25.81 18.22
N PHE A 313 -2.31 26.69 17.22
CA PHE A 313 -3.17 27.86 17.13
C PHE A 313 -4.66 27.48 17.18
N PHE A 314 -5.08 26.48 16.42
CA PHE A 314 -6.47 26.01 16.43
C PHE A 314 -6.86 25.46 17.81
N GLU A 315 -6.01 24.65 18.43
CA GLU A 315 -6.27 24.05 19.74
C GLU A 315 -6.35 25.09 20.86
N GLU A 316 -5.55 26.15 20.79
CA GLU A 316 -5.53 27.23 21.77
C GLU A 316 -6.67 28.24 21.60
N ASN A 317 -7.02 28.59 20.34
CA ASN A 317 -7.91 29.71 20.04
C ASN A 317 -9.29 29.29 19.54
N GLY A 318 -9.48 28.03 19.13
CA GLY A 318 -10.71 27.54 18.51
C GLY A 318 -11.01 28.13 17.13
N GLN A 319 -10.05 28.84 16.53
CA GLN A 319 -10.15 29.47 15.22
C GLN A 319 -9.43 28.62 14.17
N VAL A 320 -10.01 28.50 12.98
CA VAL A 320 -9.40 27.74 11.87
C VAL A 320 -8.39 28.59 11.11
N CYS A 321 -7.35 27.95 10.59
CA CYS A 321 -6.28 28.58 9.82
C CYS A 321 -6.65 28.69 8.33
N PRO A 322 -6.75 29.90 7.75
CA PRO A 322 -7.03 30.11 6.33
C PRO A 322 -5.89 29.64 5.40
N ALA A 323 -6.13 29.64 4.09
CA ALA A 323 -5.11 29.26 3.11
C ALA A 323 -3.88 30.18 3.20
N GLY A 324 -2.69 29.57 3.30
CA GLY A 324 -1.42 30.29 3.43
C GLY A 324 -1.16 30.91 4.81
N TRP A 325 -1.94 30.56 5.83
CA TRP A 325 -1.76 31.05 7.21
C TRP A 325 -0.36 30.74 7.75
N ASN A 326 0.27 31.72 8.39
CA ASN A 326 1.50 31.58 9.17
C ASN A 326 1.31 32.12 10.60
N GLN A 327 2.24 31.80 11.50
CA GLN A 327 2.22 32.34 12.85
C GLN A 327 2.12 33.88 12.84
N GLY A 328 1.12 34.41 13.54
CA GLY A 328 0.81 35.84 13.61
C GLY A 328 -0.31 36.30 12.66
N ASP A 329 -0.70 35.47 11.69
CA ASP A 329 -1.86 35.75 10.84
C ASP A 329 -3.18 35.56 11.60
N PRO A 330 -4.22 36.33 11.27
CA PRO A 330 -5.53 36.18 11.90
C PRO A 330 -6.17 34.82 11.54
N GLY A 331 -6.73 34.16 12.54
CA GLY A 331 -7.58 33.00 12.37
C GLY A 331 -9.00 33.36 11.90
N MET A 332 -9.75 32.35 11.46
CA MET A 332 -11.14 32.49 11.01
C MET A 332 -12.08 31.72 11.95
N ILE A 333 -13.17 32.34 12.37
CA ILE A 333 -14.21 31.66 13.15
C ILE A 333 -15.02 30.76 12.19
N ASN A 334 -15.17 29.48 12.53
CA ASN A 334 -15.81 28.46 11.69
C ASN A 334 -17.36 28.52 11.72
N THR A 335 -17.93 29.72 11.63
CA THR A 335 -19.38 29.97 11.47
C THR A 335 -19.64 30.77 10.21
N PRO A 336 -20.85 30.71 9.60
CA PRO A 336 -21.15 31.49 8.40
C PRO A 336 -20.89 32.99 8.55
N SER A 337 -21.21 33.58 9.71
CA SER A 337 -20.91 35.00 9.99
C SER A 337 -19.41 35.24 10.19
N GLY A 338 -18.71 34.37 10.92
CA GLY A 338 -17.27 34.48 11.14
C GLY A 338 -16.45 34.42 9.85
N VAL A 339 -16.86 33.55 8.92
CA VAL A 339 -16.29 33.48 7.56
C VAL A 339 -16.54 34.78 6.80
N ALA A 340 -17.78 35.30 6.82
CA ALA A 340 -18.11 36.56 6.13
C ALA A 340 -17.31 37.75 6.68
N ASP A 341 -17.15 37.85 8.00
CA ASP A 341 -16.37 38.89 8.66
C ASP A 341 -14.89 38.81 8.31
N TYR A 342 -14.31 37.61 8.32
CA TYR A 342 -12.93 37.37 7.91
C TYR A 342 -12.70 37.78 6.44
N LEU A 343 -13.55 37.28 5.53
CA LEU A 343 -13.39 37.50 4.09
C LEU A 343 -13.58 38.97 3.69
N LYS A 344 -14.41 39.74 4.40
CA LYS A 344 -14.58 41.19 4.17
C LYS A 344 -13.26 41.96 4.24
N THR A 345 -12.30 41.49 5.04
CA THR A 345 -11.04 42.17 5.33
C THR A 345 -9.81 41.47 4.73
N HIS A 346 -9.89 40.16 4.47
CA HIS A 346 -8.73 39.35 4.08
C HIS A 346 -8.82 38.72 2.69
N ALA A 347 -9.95 38.77 1.99
CA ALA A 347 -10.13 38.07 0.71
C ALA A 347 -9.08 38.45 -0.35
N GLU A 348 -8.73 39.74 -0.47
CA GLU A 348 -7.72 40.22 -1.41
C GLU A 348 -6.32 39.64 -1.16
N ARG A 349 -5.99 39.27 0.10
CA ARG A 349 -4.70 38.67 0.45
C ARG A 349 -4.63 37.17 0.08
N LEU A 350 -5.77 36.51 -0.09
CA LEU A 350 -5.86 35.11 -0.51
C LEU A 350 -5.63 34.92 -2.01
N LEU A 351 -5.71 36.01 -2.79
CA LEU A 351 -5.36 36.00 -4.20
C LEU A 351 -3.82 35.95 -4.30
N LEU A 352 -3.30 34.78 -4.67
CA LEU A 352 -1.88 34.48 -4.90
C LEU A 352 -1.08 35.70 -5.38
N ARG A 353 -0.13 36.14 -4.56
CA ARG A 353 1.10 36.74 -5.10
C ARG A 353 1.87 35.63 -5.79
N LEU A 354 1.55 35.35 -7.06
CA LEU A 354 2.53 34.73 -7.93
C LEU A 354 3.76 35.65 -7.90
N PRO A 355 4.96 35.16 -7.54
CA PRO A 355 6.16 35.96 -7.69
C PRO A 355 6.24 36.42 -9.16
N ARG A 356 6.37 37.74 -9.36
CA ARG A 356 6.68 38.28 -10.69
C ARG A 356 8.09 37.93 -11.09
#